data_AF-A0A5C6ASX8-F1
#
_entry.id   AF-A0A5C6ASX8-F1
#
_cell.length_a   1.000
_cell.length_b   1.000
_cell.length_c   1.000
_cell.angle_alpha   90.00
_cell.angle_beta   90.00
_cell.angle_gamma   90.00
#
_symmetry.space_group_name_H-M   'P 1'
#
loop_
_entity.id
_entity.type
_entity.pdbx_description
1 polymer ?
#
loop_
_entity_poly.entity_id
_entity_poly.type
_entity_poly.pdbx_seq_one_letter_code
_entity_poly.pdbx_strand_id
1 'polypeptide(L)'
;MSALREKLRQVQRLRSLEQNTLDATSAELSFAESALQRIRSEQDSLEKQIRDLTLLHTQPSITELQQLMCFGVQLQERLAAIGQDVDKAIEVRDEVLARVIQQKSKVRGLETFIDRLRVDIDIAHERIQSAEADDRYLQARKGN
;
A
#
# COMPACT_ATOMS: atom_id res chain seq x y z
N MET A 1 16.15 31.44 -14.69
CA MET A 1 15.72 30.40 -13.73
C MET A 1 16.97 29.65 -13.28
N SER A 2 17.28 29.61 -11.98
CA SER A 2 18.50 28.93 -11.49
C SER A 2 18.38 27.41 -11.66
N ALA A 3 19.49 26.72 -11.96
CA ALA A 3 19.52 25.27 -12.18
C ALA A 3 18.94 24.47 -11.00
N LEU A 4 19.13 24.95 -9.76
CA LEU A 4 18.56 24.35 -8.56
C LEU A 4 17.03 24.41 -8.52
N ARG A 5 16.42 25.51 -8.96
CA ARG A 5 14.95 25.63 -9.02
C ARG A 5 14.34 24.71 -10.07
N GLU A 6 15.03 24.51 -11.20
CA GLU A 6 14.58 23.55 -12.22
C GLU A 6 14.69 22.11 -11.72
N LYS A 7 15.81 21.76 -11.07
CA LYS A 7 15.98 20.45 -10.42
C LYS A 7 14.90 20.19 -9.36
N LEU A 8 14.58 21.18 -8.51
CA LEU A 8 13.50 21.07 -7.53
C LEU A 8 12.15 20.75 -8.20
N ARG A 9 11.79 21.45 -9.29
CA ARG A 9 10.55 21.18 -10.03
C ARG A 9 10.51 19.77 -10.62
N GLN A 10 11.63 19.31 -11.19
CA GLN A 10 11.71 17.97 -11.75
C GLN A 10 11.51 16.89 -10.68
N VAL A 11 12.15 17.04 -9.53
CA VAL A 11 11.99 16.11 -8.39
C VAL A 11 10.57 16.17 -7.83
N GLN A 12 9.95 17.34 -7.75
CA GLN A 12 8.54 17.48 -7.32
C GLN A 12 7.57 16.76 -8.27
N ARG A 13 7.80 16.85 -9.58
CA ARG A 13 7.01 16.10 -10.58
C ARG A 13 7.20 14.59 -10.40
N LEU A 14 8.43 14.13 -10.23
CA LEU A 14 8.70 12.71 -9.94
C LEU A 14 7.99 12.29 -8.66
N ARG A 15 8.09 13.05 -7.57
CA ARG A 15 7.39 12.76 -6.31
C ARG A 15 5.88 12.68 -6.49
N SER A 16 5.27 13.54 -7.30
CA SER A 16 3.83 13.45 -7.59
C SER A 16 3.47 12.18 -8.37
N LEU A 17 4.30 11.76 -9.33
CA LEU A 17 4.07 10.52 -10.07
C LEU A 17 4.19 9.31 -9.14
N GLU A 18 5.24 9.26 -8.32
CA GLU A 18 5.43 8.20 -7.35
C GLU A 18 4.33 8.16 -6.27
N GLN A 19 3.80 9.33 -5.87
CA GLN A 19 2.64 9.39 -4.98
C GLN A 19 1.41 8.78 -5.65
N ASN A 20 1.12 9.11 -6.92
CA ASN A 20 0.00 8.53 -7.63
C ASN A 20 0.14 6.99 -7.74
N THR A 21 1.36 6.50 -7.97
CA THR A 21 1.64 5.05 -7.94
C THR A 21 1.42 4.44 -6.56
N LEU A 22 1.79 5.15 -5.48
CA LEU A 22 1.52 4.72 -4.11
C LEU A 22 0.01 4.62 -3.85
N ASP A 23 -0.76 5.61 -4.29
CA ASP A 23 -2.20 5.65 -4.09
C ASP A 23 -2.89 4.50 -4.85
N ALA A 24 -2.47 4.24 -6.10
CA ALA A 24 -2.96 3.12 -6.90
C ALA A 24 -2.64 1.76 -6.26
N THR A 25 -1.39 1.55 -5.84
CA THR A 25 -0.98 0.28 -5.18
C THR A 25 -1.63 0.09 -3.81
N SER A 26 -1.92 1.18 -3.09
CA SER A 26 -2.67 1.13 -1.83
C SER A 26 -4.14 0.74 -2.06
N ALA A 27 -4.73 1.21 -3.17
CA ALA A 27 -6.07 0.77 -3.57
C ALA A 27 -6.07 -0.72 -3.96
N GLU A 28 -5.08 -1.20 -4.72
CA GLU A 28 -4.90 -2.63 -5.00
C GLU A 28 -4.82 -3.47 -3.71
N LEU A 29 -4.09 -2.99 -2.69
CA LEU A 29 -3.99 -3.68 -1.40
C LEU A 29 -5.37 -3.79 -0.73
N SER A 30 -6.13 -2.70 -0.71
CA SER A 30 -7.47 -2.68 -0.12
C SER A 30 -8.44 -3.64 -0.84
N PHE A 31 -8.32 -3.77 -2.16
CA PHE A 31 -9.06 -4.77 -2.92
C PHE A 31 -8.66 -6.21 -2.56
N ALA A 32 -7.35 -6.48 -2.44
CA ALA A 32 -6.86 -7.80 -2.05
C ALA A 32 -7.31 -8.19 -0.64
N GLU A 33 -7.26 -7.26 0.32
CA GLU A 33 -7.76 -7.46 1.69
C GLU A 33 -9.26 -7.73 1.72
N SER A 34 -10.03 -6.97 0.93
CA SER A 34 -11.49 -7.17 0.81
C SER A 34 -11.82 -8.54 0.21
N ALA A 35 -11.07 -8.99 -0.80
CA ALA A 35 -11.23 -10.31 -1.40
C ALA A 35 -10.90 -11.42 -0.39
N LEU A 36 -9.77 -11.30 0.33
CA LEU A 36 -9.38 -12.23 1.37
C LEU A 36 -10.44 -12.33 2.49
N GLN A 37 -10.99 -11.19 2.91
CA GLN A 37 -12.05 -11.16 3.92
C GLN A 37 -13.32 -11.89 3.46
N ARG A 38 -13.71 -11.74 2.18
CA ARG A 38 -14.86 -12.47 1.61
C ARG A 38 -14.61 -13.99 1.62
N ILE A 39 -13.45 -14.43 1.17
CA ILE A 39 -13.10 -15.87 1.13
C ILE A 39 -13.09 -16.44 2.56
N ARG A 40 -12.50 -15.71 3.53
CA ARG A 40 -12.53 -16.12 4.95
C ARG A 40 -13.94 -16.21 5.51
N SER A 41 -14.83 -15.29 5.16
CA SER A 41 -16.23 -15.36 5.59
C SER A 41 -16.96 -16.57 5.02
N GLU A 42 -16.62 -17.00 3.79
CA GLU A 42 -17.14 -18.22 3.20
C GLU A 42 -16.57 -19.46 3.89
N GLN A 43 -15.27 -19.47 4.21
CA GLN A 43 -14.62 -20.51 5.00
C GLN A 43 -15.33 -20.69 6.36
N ASP A 44 -15.50 -19.60 7.11
CA ASP A 44 -16.15 -19.61 8.42
C ASP A 44 -17.59 -20.16 8.34
N SER A 45 -18.31 -19.82 7.26
CA SER A 45 -19.66 -20.32 6.99
C SER A 45 -19.67 -21.83 6.75
N LEU A 46 -18.72 -22.35 5.95
CA LEU A 46 -18.59 -23.80 5.72
C LEU A 46 -18.18 -24.55 6.98
N GLU A 47 -17.22 -24.03 7.74
CA GLU A 47 -16.81 -24.62 9.02
C GLU A 47 -17.97 -24.65 10.01
N LYS A 48 -18.82 -23.62 10.01
CA LYS A 48 -20.05 -23.62 10.80
C LYS A 48 -21.03 -24.71 10.34
N GLN A 49 -21.29 -24.83 9.04
CA GLN A 49 -22.17 -25.88 8.50
C GLN A 49 -21.67 -27.29 8.85
N ILE A 50 -20.36 -27.53 8.77
CA ILE A 50 -19.75 -28.80 9.15
C ILE A 50 -19.94 -29.06 10.64
N ARG A 51 -19.70 -28.07 11.51
CA ARG A 51 -19.94 -28.19 12.95
C ARG A 51 -21.41 -28.50 13.25
N ASP A 52 -22.33 -27.78 12.62
CA ASP A 52 -23.78 -27.95 12.81
C ASP A 52 -24.23 -29.36 12.38
N LEU A 53 -23.68 -29.91 11.29
CA LEU A 53 -23.93 -31.30 10.88
C LEU A 53 -23.42 -32.33 11.90
N THR A 54 -22.24 -32.10 12.48
CA THR A 54 -21.68 -33.04 13.48
C THR A 54 -22.41 -33.02 14.81
N LEU A 55 -23.16 -31.96 15.10
CA LEU A 55 -23.94 -31.78 16.34
C LEU A 55 -25.40 -32.26 16.23
N LEU A 56 -25.79 -32.89 15.10
CA LEU A 56 -27.12 -33.48 14.95
C LEU A 56 -27.34 -34.60 16.00
N HIS A 57 -28.10 -34.29 17.05
CA HIS A 57 -28.42 -35.18 18.18
C HIS A 57 -29.66 -36.07 17.96
N THR A 58 -30.11 -36.23 16.72
CA THR A 58 -31.26 -37.08 16.36
C THR A 58 -30.80 -38.51 16.05
N GLN A 59 -31.64 -39.52 16.34
CA GLN A 59 -31.46 -40.88 15.81
C GLN A 59 -31.91 -40.88 14.34
N PRO A 60 -31.01 -40.72 13.36
CA PRO A 60 -31.41 -40.63 11.96
C PRO A 60 -31.73 -42.04 11.46
N SER A 61 -32.63 -42.14 10.48
CA SER A 61 -32.71 -43.35 9.68
C SER A 61 -31.39 -43.60 8.93
N ILE A 62 -31.12 -44.84 8.53
CA ILE A 62 -29.90 -45.19 7.79
C ILE A 62 -29.76 -44.35 6.51
N THR A 63 -30.86 -44.10 5.80
CA THR A 63 -30.87 -43.29 4.58
C THR A 63 -30.52 -41.82 4.85
N GLU A 64 -31.06 -41.23 5.91
CA GLU A 64 -30.71 -39.86 6.33
C GLU A 64 -29.24 -39.77 6.74
N LEU A 65 -28.73 -40.79 7.43
CA LEU A 65 -27.33 -40.85 7.86
C LEU A 65 -26.38 -40.93 6.64
N GLN A 66 -26.73 -41.72 5.62
CA GLN A 66 -25.98 -41.78 4.35
C GLN A 66 -26.01 -40.45 3.60
N GLN A 67 -27.15 -39.77 3.55
CA GLN A 67 -27.28 -38.44 2.92
C GLN A 67 -26.44 -37.39 3.64
N LEU A 68 -26.48 -37.37 4.98
CA LEU A 68 -25.69 -36.47 5.81
C LEU A 68 -24.18 -36.72 5.66
N MET A 69 -23.76 -37.98 5.59
CA MET A 69 -22.35 -38.33 5.31
C MET A 69 -21.90 -37.83 3.94
N CYS A 70 -22.70 -38.05 2.89
CA CYS A 70 -22.38 -37.58 1.54
C CYS A 70 -22.27 -36.06 1.49
N PHE A 71 -23.23 -35.35 2.08
CA PHE A 71 -23.21 -33.90 2.18
C PHE A 71 -22.01 -33.40 3.01
N GLY A 72 -21.68 -34.08 4.10
CA GLY A 72 -20.49 -33.77 4.92
C GLY A 72 -19.19 -33.88 4.13
N VAL A 73 -19.03 -34.93 3.30
CA VAL A 73 -17.87 -35.07 2.40
C VAL A 73 -17.79 -33.91 1.41
N GLN A 74 -18.90 -33.54 0.78
CA GLN A 74 -18.95 -32.40 -0.15
C GLN A 74 -18.54 -31.09 0.52
N LEU A 75 -18.98 -30.85 1.77
CA LEU A 75 -18.58 -29.65 2.52
C LEU A 75 -17.09 -29.67 2.88
N GLN A 76 -16.53 -30.83 3.23
CA GLN A 76 -15.10 -30.97 3.52
C GLN A 76 -14.25 -30.73 2.27
N GLU A 77 -14.64 -31.27 1.12
CA GLU A 77 -13.97 -31.02 -0.17
C GLU A 77 -14.02 -29.54 -0.53
N ARG A 78 -15.18 -28.89 -0.36
CA ARG A 78 -15.31 -27.45 -0.60
C ARG A 78 -14.48 -26.62 0.39
N LEU A 79 -14.43 -26.99 1.66
CA LEU A 79 -13.59 -26.33 2.66
C LEU A 79 -12.11 -26.42 2.29
N ALA A 80 -11.66 -27.59 1.81
CA ALA A 80 -10.28 -27.77 1.35
C ALA A 80 -9.97 -26.88 0.14
N ALA A 81 -10.89 -26.76 -0.82
CA ALA A 81 -10.75 -25.86 -1.96
C ALA A 81 -10.66 -24.39 -1.51
N ILE A 82 -11.55 -23.95 -0.60
CA ILE A 82 -11.50 -22.60 -0.05
C ILE A 82 -10.21 -22.34 0.73
N GLY A 83 -9.69 -23.32 1.46
CA GLY A 83 -8.40 -23.20 2.14
C GLY A 83 -7.27 -22.84 1.17
N GLN A 84 -7.23 -23.50 0.01
CA GLN A 84 -6.25 -23.17 -1.05
C GLN A 84 -6.47 -21.75 -1.60
N ASP A 85 -7.71 -21.30 -1.74
CA ASP A 85 -8.02 -19.95 -2.21
C ASP A 85 -7.65 -18.87 -1.18
N VAL A 86 -7.81 -19.17 0.12
CA VAL A 86 -7.33 -18.31 1.21
C VAL A 86 -5.81 -18.16 1.14
N ASP A 87 -5.09 -19.27 0.98
CA ASP A 87 -3.62 -19.25 0.92
C ASP A 87 -3.12 -18.41 -0.26
N LYS A 88 -3.70 -18.61 -1.46
CA LYS A 88 -3.41 -17.79 -2.65
C LYS A 88 -3.75 -16.31 -2.42
N ALA A 89 -4.89 -16.02 -1.80
CA ALA A 89 -5.29 -14.64 -1.52
C ALA A 89 -4.37 -13.96 -0.49
N ILE A 90 -3.85 -14.72 0.49
CA ILE A 90 -2.83 -14.23 1.42
C ILE A 90 -1.54 -13.89 0.68
N GLU A 91 -1.07 -14.78 -0.20
CA GLU A 91 0.13 -14.56 -1.00
C GLU A 91 0.03 -13.28 -1.84
N VAL A 92 -1.08 -13.12 -2.58
CA VAL A 92 -1.34 -11.89 -3.37
C VAL A 92 -1.36 -10.65 -2.48
N ARG A 93 -2.01 -10.71 -1.32
CA ARG A 93 -2.08 -9.58 -0.38
C ARG A 93 -0.69 -9.22 0.15
N ASP A 94 0.13 -10.20 0.48
CA ASP A 94 1.48 -9.99 1.00
C ASP A 94 2.43 -9.42 -0.08
N GLU A 95 2.32 -9.90 -1.32
CA GLU A 95 3.03 -9.33 -2.47
C GLU A 95 2.66 -7.86 -2.72
N VAL A 96 1.36 -7.54 -2.71
CA VAL A 96 0.89 -6.16 -2.90
C VAL A 96 1.35 -5.27 -1.73
N LEU A 97 1.28 -5.78 -0.50
CA LEU A 97 1.78 -5.07 0.68
C LEU A 97 3.28 -4.75 0.57
N ALA A 98 4.09 -5.70 0.11
CA ALA A 98 5.51 -5.48 -0.13
C ALA A 98 5.75 -4.35 -1.16
N ARG A 99 4.98 -4.33 -2.25
CA ARG A 99 5.02 -3.25 -3.25
C ARG A 99 4.64 -1.89 -2.65
N VAL A 100 3.59 -1.82 -1.83
CA VAL A 100 3.18 -0.59 -1.12
C VAL A 100 4.30 -0.08 -0.20
N ILE A 101 4.93 -0.97 0.58
CA ILE A 101 6.04 -0.62 1.47
C ILE A 101 7.22 -0.04 0.68
N GLN A 102 7.60 -0.70 -0.43
CA GLN A 102 8.68 -0.23 -1.30
C GLN A 102 8.35 1.15 -1.90
N GLN A 103 7.13 1.33 -2.39
CA GLN A 103 6.69 2.58 -2.99
C GLN A 103 6.65 3.72 -1.96
N LYS A 104 6.19 3.45 -0.74
CA LYS A 104 6.20 4.41 0.37
C LYS A 104 7.62 4.85 0.73
N SER A 105 8.57 3.91 0.74
CA SER A 105 9.99 4.24 0.96
C SER A 105 10.53 5.16 -0.13
N LYS A 106 10.18 4.91 -1.40
CA LYS A 106 10.59 5.74 -2.54
C LYS A 106 10.04 7.16 -2.44
N VAL A 107 8.76 7.32 -2.15
CA VAL A 107 8.12 8.64 -1.94
C VAL A 107 8.82 9.41 -0.81
N ARG A 108 9.03 8.76 0.34
CA ARG A 108 9.72 9.38 1.49
C ARG A 108 11.15 9.81 1.17
N GLY A 109 11.87 9.02 0.37
CA GLY A 109 13.20 9.37 -0.11
C GLY A 109 13.19 10.64 -0.98
N LEU A 110 12.21 10.77 -1.87
CA LEU A 110 12.03 11.97 -2.69
C LEU A 110 11.65 13.20 -1.86
N GLU A 111 10.78 13.06 -0.86
CA GLU A 111 10.43 14.15 0.07
C GLU A 111 11.66 14.69 0.80
N THR A 112 12.47 13.78 1.36
CA THR A 112 13.71 14.15 2.03
C THR A 112 14.68 14.88 1.08
N PHE A 113 14.73 14.46 -0.18
CA PHE A 113 15.56 15.11 -1.19
C PHE A 113 15.03 16.50 -1.59
N ILE A 114 13.71 16.66 -1.70
CA ILE A 114 13.05 17.95 -1.93
C ILE A 114 13.39 18.93 -0.82
N ASP A 115 13.31 18.50 0.44
CA ASP A 115 13.61 19.37 1.59
C ASP A 115 15.07 19.82 1.60
N ARG A 116 16.01 18.94 1.27
CA ARG A 116 17.42 19.33 1.09
C ARG A 116 17.61 20.35 -0.02
N LEU A 117 16.96 20.15 -1.18
CA LEU A 117 17.04 21.09 -2.29
C LEU A 117 16.45 22.46 -1.95
N ARG A 118 15.41 22.52 -1.11
CA ARG A 118 14.86 23.79 -0.62
C ARG A 118 15.89 24.54 0.22
N VAL A 119 16.52 23.86 1.18
CA VAL A 119 17.60 24.43 2.00
C VAL A 119 18.75 24.93 1.12
N ASP A 120 19.18 24.15 0.13
CA ASP A 120 20.26 24.56 -0.79
C ASP A 120 19.89 25.82 -1.60
N ILE A 121 18.62 25.95 -2.01
CA ILE A 121 18.11 27.14 -2.71
C ILE A 121 18.11 28.35 -1.79
N ASP A 122 17.70 28.18 -0.54
CA ASP A 122 17.65 29.28 0.44
C ASP A 122 19.06 29.79 0.75
N ILE A 123 20.03 28.89 1.00
CA ILE A 123 21.44 29.23 1.19
C ILE A 123 22.00 29.97 -0.04
N ALA A 124 21.70 29.48 -1.25
CA ALA A 124 22.14 30.16 -2.47
C ALA A 124 21.52 31.55 -2.61
N HIS A 125 20.27 31.73 -2.19
CA HIS A 125 19.59 33.01 -2.21
C HIS A 125 20.21 34.01 -1.22
N GLU A 126 20.48 33.57 0.02
CA GLU A 126 21.14 34.38 1.04
C GLU A 126 22.52 34.86 0.58
N ARG A 127 23.31 33.98 -0.04
CA ARG A 127 24.64 34.33 -0.59
C ARG A 127 24.55 35.39 -1.68
N ILE A 128 23.56 35.28 -2.57
CA ILE A 128 23.33 36.29 -3.62
C ILE A 128 22.94 37.62 -2.99
N GLN A 129 22.00 37.62 -2.04
CA GLN A 129 21.57 38.85 -1.37
C GLN A 129 22.73 39.53 -0.62
N SER A 130 23.58 38.75 0.07
CA SER A 130 24.77 39.26 0.74
C SER A 130 25.74 39.92 -0.25
N ALA A 131 26.06 39.24 -1.36
CA ALA A 131 26.95 39.78 -2.38
C ALA A 131 26.39 41.06 -3.02
N GLU A 132 25.08 41.11 -3.30
CA GLU A 132 24.43 42.31 -3.81
C GLU A 132 24.45 43.47 -2.81
N ALA A 133 24.31 43.19 -1.51
CA ALA A 133 24.42 44.21 -0.47
C ALA A 133 25.84 44.79 -0.37
N ASP A 134 26.85 43.92 -0.44
CA ASP A 134 28.26 44.32 -0.44
C ASP A 134 28.60 45.17 -1.67
N ASP A 135 28.13 44.77 -2.86
CA ASP A 135 28.31 45.53 -4.10
C ASP A 135 27.67 46.93 -4.02
N ARG A 136 26.45 47.03 -3.48
CA ARG A 136 25.77 48.32 -3.27
C ARG A 136 26.54 49.21 -2.30
N TYR A 137 27.06 48.64 -1.21
CA TYR A 137 27.89 49.37 -0.25
C TYR A 137 29.17 49.92 -0.90
N LEU A 138 29.87 49.09 -1.70
CA LEU A 138 31.08 49.49 -2.42
C LEU A 138 30.82 50.57 -3.47
N GLN A 139 29.70 50.49 -4.20
CA GLN A 139 29.30 51.51 -5.19
C GLN A 139 28.95 52.84 -4.53
N ALA A 140 28.21 52.83 -3.42
CA ALA A 140 27.89 54.05 -2.66
C ALA A 140 29.15 54.75 -2.12
N ARG A 141 30.19 53.98 -1.75
CA ARG A 141 31.45 54.52 -1.25
C ARG A 141 32.37 55.10 -2.33
N LYS A 142 32.18 54.72 -3.60
CA LYS A 142 32.94 55.26 -4.76
C LYS A 142 32.29 56.51 -5.39
N GLY A 143 31.04 56.80 -5.06
CA GLY A 143 30.30 57.97 -5.54
C GLY A 143 30.42 59.22 -4.66
N ASN A 144 31.10 59.11 -3.52
CA ASN A 144 31.55 60.22 -2.65
C ASN A 144 33.07 60.39 -2.78
#